data_AF-A0A0C9RFP6-F1
#
_entry.id   AF-A0A0C9RFP6-F1
#
_cell.length_a   1.000
_cell.length_b   1.000
_cell.length_c   1.000
_cell.angle_alpha   90.00
_cell.angle_beta   90.00
_cell.angle_gamma   90.00
#
_symmetry.space_group_name_H-M   'P 1'
#
loop_
_entity.id
_entity.type
_entity.pdbx_description
1 polymer ?
#
loop_
_entity_poly.entity_id
_entity_poly.type
_entity_poly.pdbx_seq_one_letter_code
_entity_poly.pdbx_strand_id
1 'polypeptide(L)'
;SLLFCASVLTISIGQTEVIYPSLETLASGMKRMKFRAFDQDMELNLEPAGDVISDNFTMIYGEGRTQVIDVESLKKRLFRDQEKGSALYISEKGLTEIEGVINSKLRIEPYETREVAKNEFKAHQIITTFPEDEHFSDAMINFNMEKSYSERNATNVNIDECVEIEYLFLAENNFAAKFLDSEKLQIYLATVFVQVQTLMDTLNLNIKLRLIGTVIYKDNPPFFQGSLIPGQDVLNAGNIMKNMSNFLCKNEENELMKRADLVMLITTNPIGYSSPSGMLYIIGVSYLGGACDPCKKCALIKDDGRAFSSAYLIAHESAHLIGSPHDGAGPIFSLPGSPTAVECPPFAGFIMGNTFGVTASMFSKCSQENIKYFLGTNEASCITNCNSTTL
;
A
#
# COMPACT_ATOMS: atom_id res chain seq x y z
N SER A 1 -37.29 -10.42 -34.03
CA SER A 1 -36.42 -11.24 -33.18
C SER A 1 -35.25 -10.40 -32.73
N LEU A 2 -35.32 -9.82 -31.52
CA LEU A 2 -34.20 -9.08 -30.93
C LEU A 2 -33.23 -10.10 -30.31
N LEU A 3 -32.00 -10.14 -30.83
CA LEU A 3 -30.90 -10.85 -30.17
C LEU A 3 -30.50 -10.05 -28.92
N PHE A 4 -30.73 -10.63 -27.75
CA PHE A 4 -30.04 -10.24 -26.52
C PHE A 4 -28.61 -10.80 -26.59
N CYS A 5 -27.61 -9.95 -26.83
CA CYS A 5 -26.23 -10.28 -26.48
C CYS A 5 -26.08 -10.08 -24.97
N ALA A 6 -26.13 -11.17 -24.21
CA ALA A 6 -25.65 -11.15 -22.84
C ALA A 6 -24.12 -10.99 -22.90
N SER A 7 -23.61 -9.85 -22.43
CA SER A 7 -22.19 -9.70 -22.12
C SER A 7 -21.89 -10.60 -20.92
N VAL A 8 -21.41 -11.81 -21.20
CA VAL A 8 -20.77 -12.63 -20.18
C VAL A 8 -19.48 -11.89 -19.83
N LEU A 9 -19.45 -11.29 -18.64
CA LEU A 9 -18.21 -10.88 -17.98
C LEU A 9 -17.38 -12.15 -17.81
N THR A 10 -16.49 -12.40 -18.76
CA THR A 10 -15.48 -13.42 -18.64
C THR A 10 -14.42 -12.84 -17.73
N ILE A 11 -14.46 -13.23 -16.45
CA ILE A 11 -13.31 -13.05 -15.55
C ILE A 11 -12.18 -13.81 -16.23
N SER A 12 -11.23 -13.11 -16.84
CA SER A 12 -10.01 -13.74 -17.35
C SER A 12 -9.26 -14.27 -16.14
N ILE A 13 -9.47 -15.54 -15.81
CA ILE A 13 -8.64 -16.25 -14.84
C ILE A 13 -7.21 -16.11 -15.37
N GLY A 14 -6.35 -15.42 -14.62
CA GLY A 14 -4.96 -15.23 -15.00
C GLY A 14 -4.34 -16.58 -15.38
N GLN A 15 -3.44 -16.57 -16.36
CA GLN A 15 -2.70 -17.78 -16.69
C GLN A 15 -1.90 -18.21 -15.46
N THR A 16 -1.93 -19.51 -15.20
CA THR A 16 -1.24 -20.11 -14.05
C THR A 16 -0.29 -21.19 -14.55
N GLU A 17 0.93 -21.20 -14.02
CA GLU A 17 1.92 -22.24 -14.31
C GLU A 17 2.53 -22.77 -13.02
N VAL A 18 2.55 -24.09 -12.87
CA VAL A 18 3.15 -24.76 -11.70
C VAL A 18 4.66 -24.89 -11.92
N ILE A 19 5.43 -24.48 -10.92
CA ILE A 19 6.89 -24.44 -10.96
C ILE A 19 7.50 -25.07 -9.70
N TYR A 20 8.79 -25.35 -9.79
CA TYR A 20 9.63 -25.74 -8.65
C TYR A 20 10.81 -24.77 -8.58
N PRO A 21 10.68 -23.65 -7.85
CA PRO A 21 11.75 -22.67 -7.78
C PRO A 21 12.95 -23.24 -7.04
N SER A 22 14.15 -22.90 -7.51
CA SER A 22 15.38 -23.10 -6.75
C SER A 22 15.66 -21.87 -5.90
N LEU A 23 16.17 -22.08 -4.69
CA LEU A 23 16.52 -21.02 -3.75
C LEU A 23 17.90 -21.28 -3.15
N GLU A 24 18.83 -20.36 -3.37
CA GLU A 24 20.17 -20.36 -2.79
C GLU A 24 20.26 -19.25 -1.75
N THR A 25 20.74 -19.55 -0.55
CA THR A 25 21.01 -18.53 0.49
C THR A 25 22.51 -18.24 0.54
N LEU A 26 22.88 -16.97 0.35
CA LEU A 26 24.25 -16.50 0.38
C LEU A 26 24.69 -16.19 1.81
N ALA A 27 26.00 -16.17 2.06
CA ALA A 27 26.56 -15.84 3.38
C ALA A 27 26.19 -14.42 3.88
N SER A 28 25.82 -13.52 2.97
CA SER A 28 25.34 -12.17 3.29
C SER A 28 23.90 -12.13 3.80
N GLY A 29 23.17 -13.25 3.76
CA GLY A 29 21.73 -13.30 4.01
C GLY A 29 20.87 -12.99 2.78
N MET A 30 21.47 -12.54 1.68
CA MET A 30 20.79 -12.44 0.38
C MET A 30 20.38 -13.82 -0.11
N LYS A 31 19.26 -13.89 -0.82
CA LYS A 31 18.79 -15.11 -1.48
C LYS A 31 18.80 -14.94 -2.99
N ARG A 32 19.13 -15.99 -3.72
CA ARG A 32 19.00 -16.05 -5.18
C ARG A 32 17.95 -17.09 -5.53
N MET A 33 16.89 -16.63 -6.17
CA MET A 33 15.79 -17.49 -6.59
C MET A 33 15.80 -17.63 -8.11
N LYS A 34 15.75 -18.86 -8.63
CA LYS A 34 15.64 -19.12 -10.08
C LYS A 34 14.50 -20.07 -10.38
N PHE A 35 13.76 -19.76 -11.43
CA PHE A 35 12.65 -20.58 -11.91
C PHE A 35 12.39 -20.30 -13.38
N ARG A 36 11.65 -21.18 -14.04
CA ARG A 36 11.16 -21.00 -15.39
C ARG A 36 9.64 -20.92 -15.34
N ALA A 37 9.05 -19.90 -15.94
CA ALA A 37 7.61 -19.73 -16.07
C ALA A 37 7.30 -19.03 -17.40
N PHE A 38 6.23 -19.44 -18.08
CA PHE A 38 5.75 -18.89 -19.34
C PHE A 38 6.85 -18.81 -20.41
N ASP A 39 7.63 -19.90 -20.54
CA ASP A 39 8.79 -20.03 -21.44
C ASP A 39 9.93 -19.02 -21.20
N GLN A 40 9.96 -18.38 -20.03
CA GLN A 40 11.00 -17.45 -19.63
C GLN A 40 11.75 -17.96 -18.40
N ASP A 41 13.07 -17.95 -18.47
CA ASP A 41 13.92 -18.17 -17.31
C ASP A 41 14.00 -16.87 -16.50
N MET A 42 13.70 -16.94 -15.21
CA MET A 42 13.66 -15.81 -14.30
C MET A 42 14.65 -16.01 -13.15
N GLU A 43 15.27 -14.90 -12.74
CA GLU A 43 16.20 -14.85 -11.62
C GLU A 43 15.91 -13.60 -10.79
N LEU A 44 15.73 -13.80 -9.48
CA LEU A 44 15.55 -12.73 -8.49
C LEU A 44 16.74 -12.72 -7.53
N ASN A 45 17.29 -11.52 -7.29
CA ASN A 45 18.32 -11.27 -6.29
C ASN A 45 17.66 -10.58 -5.09
N LEU A 46 17.38 -11.40 -4.07
CA LEU A 46 16.51 -11.05 -2.96
C LEU A 46 17.34 -10.56 -1.77
N GLU A 47 17.21 -9.27 -1.45
CA GLU A 47 17.75 -8.67 -0.23
C GLU A 47 16.76 -8.76 0.93
N PRO A 48 17.23 -8.86 2.19
CA PRO A 48 16.37 -8.76 3.36
C PRO A 48 15.61 -7.43 3.37
N ALA A 49 14.32 -7.48 3.68
CA ALA A 49 13.43 -6.32 3.66
C ALA A 49 12.55 -6.21 4.91
N GLY A 50 12.87 -6.96 5.96
CA GLY A 50 12.09 -6.98 7.21
C GLY A 50 12.08 -5.65 7.96
N ASP A 51 13.02 -4.77 7.66
CA ASP A 51 13.20 -3.43 8.20
C ASP A 51 11.92 -2.59 8.11
N VAL A 52 11.07 -2.84 7.12
CA VAL A 52 9.80 -2.11 6.98
C VAL A 52 8.81 -2.37 8.14
N ILE A 53 9.04 -3.40 8.95
CA ILE A 53 8.23 -3.73 10.13
C ILE A 53 8.95 -3.19 11.37
N SER A 54 8.26 -2.38 12.18
CA SER A 54 8.80 -1.85 13.43
C SER A 54 9.11 -2.97 14.42
N ASP A 55 10.17 -2.83 15.22
CA ASP A 55 10.51 -3.79 16.28
C ASP A 55 9.39 -3.93 17.32
N ASN A 56 8.61 -2.86 17.51
CA ASN A 56 7.45 -2.81 18.41
C ASN A 56 6.12 -3.01 17.65
N PHE A 57 6.16 -3.64 16.47
CA PHE A 57 4.97 -3.90 15.67
C PHE A 57 3.90 -4.65 16.47
N THR A 58 2.69 -4.12 16.44
CA THR A 58 1.57 -4.64 17.25
C THR A 58 0.35 -4.91 16.38
N MET A 59 -0.27 -6.09 16.53
CA MET A 59 -1.62 -6.33 16.00
C MET A 59 -2.66 -6.28 17.12
N ILE A 60 -3.67 -5.46 16.92
CA ILE A 60 -4.76 -5.22 17.87
C ILE A 60 -6.05 -5.79 17.29
N TYR A 61 -6.75 -6.61 18.06
CA TYR A 61 -8.03 -7.21 17.69
C TYR A 61 -9.18 -6.62 18.48
N GLY A 62 -10.22 -6.15 17.78
CA GLY A 62 -11.48 -5.71 18.37
C GLY A 62 -11.28 -4.64 19.44
N GLU A 63 -11.82 -4.87 20.64
CA GLU A 63 -11.79 -3.96 21.80
C GLU A 63 -10.40 -3.85 22.49
N GLY A 64 -9.31 -3.86 21.71
CA GLY A 64 -7.96 -3.60 22.25
C GLY A 64 -7.17 -4.84 22.68
N ARG A 65 -7.54 -6.04 22.23
CA ARG A 65 -6.74 -7.24 22.53
C ARG A 65 -5.50 -7.28 21.65
N THR A 66 -4.33 -7.12 22.27
CA THR A 66 -3.05 -7.26 21.57
C THR A 66 -2.71 -8.73 21.35
N GLN A 67 -2.40 -9.11 20.10
CA GLN A 67 -1.80 -10.41 19.79
C GLN A 67 -0.29 -10.33 19.97
N VAL A 68 0.29 -11.32 20.65
CA VAL A 68 1.75 -11.48 20.71
C VAL A 68 2.24 -12.00 19.37
N ILE A 69 3.18 -11.28 18.77
CA ILE A 69 3.74 -11.58 17.46
C ILE A 69 5.23 -11.82 17.61
N ASP A 70 5.71 -12.87 16.95
CA ASP A 70 7.14 -13.08 16.76
C ASP A 70 7.65 -12.18 15.61
N VAL A 71 7.82 -10.89 15.92
CA VAL A 71 8.19 -9.85 14.95
C VAL A 71 9.52 -10.17 14.26
N GLU A 72 10.51 -10.62 15.02
CA GLU A 72 11.83 -11.00 14.48
C GLU A 72 11.75 -12.15 13.47
N SER A 73 10.88 -13.11 13.73
CA SER A 73 10.62 -14.25 12.83
C SER A 73 9.88 -13.83 11.56
N LEU A 74 8.97 -12.86 11.64
CA LEU A 74 8.36 -12.24 10.45
C LEU A 74 9.43 -11.51 9.63
N LYS A 75 10.18 -10.60 10.26
CA LYS A 75 11.19 -9.75 9.59
C LYS A 75 12.21 -10.54 8.80
N LYS A 76 12.73 -11.65 9.37
CA LYS A 76 13.74 -12.51 8.73
C LYS A 76 13.23 -13.26 7.48
N ARG A 77 11.93 -13.27 7.24
CA ARG A 77 11.29 -13.97 6.11
C ARG A 77 10.86 -13.03 4.99
N LEU A 78 11.02 -11.72 5.16
CA LEU A 78 10.65 -10.72 4.18
C LEU A 78 11.85 -10.35 3.32
N PHE A 79 11.66 -10.44 2.00
CA PHE A 79 12.69 -10.16 1.02
C PHE A 79 12.13 -9.32 -0.13
N ARG A 80 13.01 -8.60 -0.82
CA ARG A 80 12.65 -7.86 -2.04
C ARG A 80 13.74 -7.94 -3.09
N ASP A 81 13.37 -7.71 -4.34
CA ASP A 81 14.30 -7.40 -5.43
C ASP A 81 13.87 -6.05 -5.99
N GLN A 82 14.65 -5.01 -5.71
CA GLN A 82 14.31 -3.64 -6.10
C GLN A 82 14.31 -3.46 -7.62
N GLU A 83 15.20 -4.14 -8.35
CA GLU A 83 15.30 -4.03 -9.80
C GLU A 83 14.10 -4.67 -10.50
N LYS A 84 13.64 -5.81 -9.97
CA LYS A 84 12.47 -6.53 -10.52
C LYS A 84 11.14 -6.06 -9.94
N GLY A 85 11.17 -5.24 -8.89
CA GLY A 85 9.97 -4.80 -8.17
C GLY A 85 9.28 -5.94 -7.42
N SER A 86 10.06 -6.91 -6.92
CA SER A 86 9.56 -8.08 -6.19
C SER A 86 9.47 -7.82 -4.69
N ALA A 87 8.49 -8.43 -4.04
CA ALA A 87 8.36 -8.48 -2.58
C ALA A 87 7.83 -9.86 -2.18
N LEU A 88 8.61 -10.63 -1.44
CA LEU A 88 8.35 -12.03 -1.15
C LEU A 88 8.44 -12.32 0.35
N TYR A 89 7.53 -13.15 0.83
CA TYR A 89 7.65 -13.87 2.08
C TYR A 89 8.18 -15.28 1.81
N ILE A 90 9.25 -15.67 2.49
CA ILE A 90 9.91 -16.97 2.33
C ILE A 90 9.96 -17.68 3.67
N SER A 91 9.27 -18.81 3.78
CA SER A 91 9.29 -19.69 4.96
C SER A 91 10.04 -20.98 4.66
N GLU A 92 11.12 -21.20 5.41
CA GLU A 92 11.91 -22.44 5.36
C GLU A 92 11.63 -23.34 6.59
N LYS A 93 10.46 -23.15 7.25
CA LYS A 93 9.98 -24.02 8.33
C LYS A 93 9.44 -25.33 7.74
N GLY A 94 10.33 -26.24 7.37
CA GLY A 94 9.98 -27.49 6.71
C GLY A 94 10.22 -27.40 5.20
N LEU A 95 9.20 -27.69 4.38
CA LEU A 95 9.28 -27.45 2.93
C LEU A 95 9.27 -25.94 2.67
N THR A 96 10.11 -25.49 1.74
CA THR A 96 10.20 -24.07 1.39
C THR A 96 8.88 -23.57 0.80
N GLU A 97 8.26 -22.61 1.46
CA GLU A 97 7.07 -21.89 0.99
C GLU A 97 7.45 -20.46 0.61
N ILE A 98 6.94 -20.00 -0.53
CA ILE A 98 7.25 -18.69 -1.09
C ILE A 98 5.91 -18.11 -1.54
N GLU A 99 5.56 -16.94 -1.01
CA GLU A 99 4.36 -16.21 -1.42
C GLU A 99 4.68 -14.73 -1.58
N GLY A 100 4.10 -14.08 -2.59
CA GLY A 100 4.26 -12.64 -2.80
C GLY A 100 4.29 -12.21 -4.26
N VAL A 101 4.82 -11.01 -4.48
CA VAL A 101 4.89 -10.33 -5.78
C VAL A 101 6.25 -10.62 -6.43
N ILE A 102 6.23 -11.10 -7.68
CA ILE A 102 7.44 -11.21 -8.51
C ILE A 102 7.67 -9.89 -9.25
N ASN A 103 6.62 -9.32 -9.83
CA ASN A 103 6.63 -8.00 -10.47
C ASN A 103 5.18 -7.51 -10.66
N SER A 104 4.98 -6.40 -11.35
CA SER A 104 3.65 -5.83 -11.61
C SER A 104 2.68 -6.75 -12.37
N LYS A 105 3.19 -7.83 -12.99
CA LYS A 105 2.41 -8.76 -13.82
C LYS A 105 2.37 -10.18 -13.27
N LEU A 106 3.18 -10.52 -12.27
CA LEU A 106 3.36 -11.89 -11.81
C LEU A 106 3.40 -11.94 -10.29
N ARG A 107 2.72 -12.94 -9.74
CA ARG A 107 2.82 -13.31 -8.33
C ARG A 107 3.09 -14.81 -8.18
N ILE A 108 3.61 -15.18 -7.02
CA ILE A 108 3.87 -16.57 -6.65
C ILE A 108 3.11 -16.92 -5.38
N GLU A 109 2.57 -18.13 -5.32
CA GLU A 109 1.96 -18.69 -4.12
C GLU A 109 2.20 -20.21 -4.04
N PRO A 110 2.19 -20.80 -2.83
CA PRO A 110 2.29 -22.26 -2.68
C PRO A 110 1.16 -22.98 -3.42
N TYR A 111 1.49 -24.09 -4.08
CA TYR A 111 0.53 -24.95 -4.76
C TYR A 111 0.24 -26.18 -3.90
N GLU A 112 -1.04 -26.38 -3.54
CA GLU A 112 -1.49 -27.53 -2.76
C GLU A 112 -1.59 -28.78 -3.65
N THR A 113 -0.62 -29.71 -3.55
CA THR A 113 -0.65 -31.00 -4.25
C THR A 113 -1.30 -32.09 -3.41
N ARG A 114 -2.10 -32.96 -4.03
CA ARG A 114 -2.59 -34.21 -3.38
C ARG A 114 -1.51 -35.30 -3.26
N GLU A 115 -0.40 -35.16 -3.98
CA GLU A 115 0.70 -36.10 -3.96
C GLU A 115 1.81 -35.65 -3.00
N VAL A 116 2.28 -36.59 -2.17
CA VAL A 116 3.43 -36.41 -1.27
C VAL A 116 4.65 -36.09 -2.12
N ALA A 117 5.17 -34.87 -2.00
CA ALA A 117 6.35 -34.44 -2.73
C ALA A 117 7.52 -35.41 -2.45
N LYS A 118 8.10 -35.96 -3.52
CA LYS A 118 9.36 -36.73 -3.45
C LYS A 118 10.59 -35.84 -3.24
N ASN A 119 10.43 -34.52 -3.20
CA ASN A 119 11.50 -33.51 -3.13
C ASN A 119 11.32 -32.59 -1.91
N GLU A 120 12.43 -32.02 -1.43
CA GLU A 120 12.51 -31.05 -0.32
C GLU A 120 11.86 -29.66 -0.64
N PHE A 121 11.19 -29.52 -1.79
CA PHE A 121 10.51 -28.29 -2.21
C PHE A 121 9.00 -28.54 -2.41
N LYS A 122 8.17 -27.68 -1.80
CA LYS A 122 6.74 -27.59 -2.11
C LYS A 122 6.61 -27.05 -3.55
N ALA A 123 5.61 -27.50 -4.29
CA ALA A 123 5.30 -26.91 -5.60
C ALA A 123 4.75 -25.49 -5.40
N HIS A 124 5.01 -24.61 -6.34
CA HIS A 124 4.46 -23.25 -6.36
C HIS A 124 3.74 -23.01 -7.67
N GLN A 125 2.85 -22.02 -7.70
CA GLN A 125 2.22 -21.57 -8.93
C GLN A 125 2.53 -20.09 -9.17
N ILE A 126 2.91 -19.77 -10.42
CA ILE A 126 3.01 -18.40 -10.90
C ILE A 126 1.68 -18.03 -11.52
N ILE A 127 1.13 -16.88 -11.13
CA ILE A 127 -0.15 -16.38 -11.61
C ILE A 127 0.08 -15.04 -12.28
N THR A 128 -0.46 -14.87 -13.49
CA THR A 128 -0.47 -13.56 -14.15
C THR A 128 -1.47 -12.64 -13.47
N THR A 129 -0.98 -11.52 -12.97
CA THR A 129 -1.78 -10.40 -12.48
C THR A 129 -1.89 -9.40 -13.62
N PHE A 130 -2.89 -9.55 -14.50
CA PHE A 130 -3.21 -8.43 -15.37
C PHE A 130 -3.80 -7.33 -14.48
N PRO A 131 -3.25 -6.10 -14.47
CA PRO A 131 -4.14 -4.97 -14.34
C PRO A 131 -5.11 -5.14 -15.51
N GLU A 132 -6.39 -5.29 -15.25
CA GLU A 132 -7.34 -5.03 -16.33
C GLU A 132 -7.04 -3.61 -16.86
N ASP A 133 -7.40 -3.29 -18.11
CA ASP A 133 -7.27 -1.95 -18.70
C ASP A 133 -8.18 -0.94 -17.94
N GLU A 134 -8.04 -0.86 -16.62
CA GLU A 134 -8.80 -0.06 -15.69
C GLU A 134 -8.16 1.32 -15.65
N HIS A 135 -8.98 2.31 -16.02
CA HIS A 135 -8.69 3.68 -15.64
C HIS A 135 -8.75 3.76 -14.12
N PHE A 136 -7.63 4.12 -13.49
CA PHE A 136 -7.58 4.36 -12.04
C PHE A 136 -8.38 5.64 -11.78
N SER A 137 -9.55 5.48 -11.19
CA SER A 137 -10.32 6.60 -10.67
C SER A 137 -10.15 6.57 -9.16
N ASP A 138 -9.35 7.47 -8.63
CA ASP A 138 -9.26 7.76 -7.21
C ASP A 138 -9.90 9.13 -6.92
N ALA A 139 -9.92 9.53 -5.66
CA ALA A 139 -10.29 10.88 -5.30
C ALA A 139 -9.34 11.43 -4.25
N MET A 140 -8.95 12.68 -4.40
CA MET A 140 -8.12 13.37 -3.43
C MET A 140 -8.89 14.57 -2.86
N ILE A 141 -8.98 14.66 -1.54
CA ILE A 141 -9.64 15.77 -0.85
C ILE A 141 -8.59 16.85 -0.55
N ASN A 142 -8.62 17.94 -1.32
CA ASN A 142 -7.84 19.14 -1.04
C ASN A 142 -8.64 20.07 -0.10
N PHE A 143 -8.26 20.10 1.18
CA PHE A 143 -8.85 20.98 2.21
C PHE A 143 -7.89 22.12 2.60
N ASN A 144 -6.73 22.21 1.95
CA ASN A 144 -5.68 23.15 2.31
C ASN A 144 -5.70 24.45 1.49
N MET A 145 -6.76 24.69 0.71
CA MET A 145 -6.95 25.98 0.04
C MET A 145 -6.98 27.18 1.01
N GLU A 146 -7.26 26.94 2.30
CA GLU A 146 -7.28 27.96 3.35
C GLU A 146 -6.07 27.89 4.32
N LYS A 147 -5.23 26.83 4.28
CA LYS A 147 -4.03 26.73 5.13
C LYS A 147 -2.85 27.39 4.44
N SER A 148 -2.16 28.28 5.15
CA SER A 148 -0.85 28.79 4.72
C SER A 148 0.22 27.77 5.10
N TYR A 149 0.80 27.08 4.12
CA TYR A 149 2.01 26.29 4.34
C TYR A 149 3.15 27.22 4.68
N SER A 150 3.82 26.96 5.80
CA SER A 150 4.96 27.75 6.23
C SER A 150 6.24 26.92 6.13
N GLU A 151 7.29 27.56 5.63
CA GLU A 151 8.62 26.95 5.61
C GLU A 151 9.00 26.53 7.03
N ARG A 152 9.58 25.33 7.15
CA ARG A 152 10.05 24.84 8.44
C ARG A 152 11.18 25.76 8.91
N ASN A 153 11.02 26.37 10.09
CA ASN A 153 12.14 27.12 10.70
C ASN A 153 13.34 26.18 10.78
N ALA A 154 14.54 26.68 10.44
CA ALA A 154 15.77 25.95 10.10
C ALA A 154 16.35 25.01 11.19
N THR A 155 15.56 24.09 11.73
CA THR A 155 15.96 23.10 12.72
C THR A 155 15.26 21.77 12.47
N ASN A 156 16.09 20.80 12.04
CA ASN A 156 16.12 19.38 12.43
C ASN A 156 15.70 18.30 11.42
N VAL A 157 15.19 18.62 10.22
CA VAL A 157 15.08 17.60 9.15
C VAL A 157 15.89 18.01 7.93
N ASN A 158 16.96 17.28 7.67
CA ASN A 158 17.67 17.38 6.41
C ASN A 158 16.94 16.47 5.40
N ILE A 159 16.26 17.08 4.44
CA ILE A 159 15.47 16.37 3.42
C ILE A 159 16.39 15.61 2.43
N ASP A 160 17.67 15.98 2.37
CA ASP A 160 18.67 15.24 1.62
C ASP A 160 19.21 14.03 2.42
N GLU A 161 18.86 13.92 3.71
CA GLU A 161 19.10 12.73 4.54
C GLU A 161 17.87 11.81 4.58
N CYS A 162 18.07 10.59 5.10
CA CYS A 162 17.01 9.61 5.26
C CYS A 162 15.91 10.12 6.20
N VAL A 163 14.65 10.02 5.79
CA VAL A 163 13.47 10.30 6.62
C VAL A 163 12.66 9.03 6.86
N GLU A 164 12.05 8.90 8.03
CA GLU A 164 11.24 7.75 8.41
C GLU A 164 9.76 8.16 8.52
N ILE A 165 8.86 7.34 7.96
CA ILE A 165 7.41 7.53 8.00
C ILE A 165 6.76 6.31 8.63
N GLU A 166 6.05 6.51 9.74
CA GLU A 166 5.39 5.46 10.51
C GLU A 166 3.91 5.27 10.08
N TYR A 167 3.51 4.02 9.86
CA TYR A 167 2.20 3.63 9.32
C TYR A 167 1.41 2.82 10.33
N LEU A 168 0.11 3.13 10.43
CA LEU A 168 -0.88 2.30 11.10
C LEU A 168 -1.94 1.83 10.09
N PHE A 169 -2.16 0.52 10.03
CA PHE A 169 -3.23 -0.04 9.21
C PHE A 169 -4.48 -0.28 10.04
N LEU A 170 -5.64 0.07 9.47
CA LEU A 170 -6.96 -0.29 9.97
C LEU A 170 -7.56 -1.30 8.98
N ALA A 171 -7.72 -2.54 9.41
CA ALA A 171 -8.32 -3.61 8.62
C ALA A 171 -9.78 -3.77 9.04
N GLU A 172 -10.72 -3.42 8.15
CA GLU A 172 -12.14 -3.70 8.39
C GLU A 172 -12.46 -5.20 8.27
N ASN A 173 -13.61 -5.60 8.83
CA ASN A 173 -13.94 -7.00 9.05
C ASN A 173 -14.04 -7.82 7.75
N ASN A 174 -14.67 -7.32 6.69
CA ASN A 174 -14.81 -8.04 5.41
C ASN A 174 -13.43 -8.28 4.77
N PHE A 175 -12.52 -7.31 4.88
CA PHE A 175 -11.13 -7.47 4.47
C PHE A 175 -10.43 -8.55 5.31
N ALA A 176 -10.47 -8.43 6.64
CA ALA A 176 -9.81 -9.37 7.53
C ALA A 176 -10.35 -10.81 7.38
N ALA A 177 -11.64 -10.97 7.11
CA ALA A 177 -12.31 -12.26 6.93
C ALA A 177 -11.93 -13.00 5.63
N LYS A 178 -11.23 -12.36 4.68
CA LYS A 178 -10.67 -13.04 3.50
C LYS A 178 -9.50 -13.97 3.85
N PHE A 179 -8.88 -13.77 5.01
CA PHE A 179 -7.71 -14.53 5.43
C PHE A 179 -8.11 -15.67 6.36
N LEU A 180 -7.43 -16.80 6.22
CA LEU A 180 -7.69 -18.00 7.02
C LEU A 180 -7.54 -17.73 8.53
N ASP A 181 -6.51 -16.96 8.87
CA ASP A 181 -6.15 -16.59 10.23
C ASP A 181 -5.36 -15.28 10.27
N SER A 182 -5.00 -14.87 11.48
CA SER A 182 -4.23 -13.68 11.74
C SER A 182 -2.81 -13.71 11.18
N GLU A 183 -2.18 -14.88 11.14
CA GLU A 183 -0.82 -15.06 10.61
C GLU A 183 -0.81 -14.82 9.10
N LYS A 184 -1.81 -15.34 8.37
CA LYS A 184 -1.94 -15.10 6.93
C LYS A 184 -2.25 -13.65 6.57
N LEU A 185 -3.12 -12.99 7.34
CA LEU A 185 -3.33 -11.54 7.19
C LEU A 185 -2.03 -10.75 7.46
N GLN A 186 -1.30 -11.13 8.51
CA GLN A 186 -0.04 -10.49 8.86
C GLN A 186 1.01 -10.64 7.75
N ILE A 187 1.21 -11.85 7.23
CA ILE A 187 2.13 -12.12 6.12
C ILE A 187 1.74 -11.31 4.89
N TYR A 188 0.45 -11.25 4.57
CA TYR A 188 -0.06 -10.45 3.45
C TYR A 188 0.27 -8.98 3.61
N LEU A 189 -0.11 -8.36 4.74
CA LEU A 189 0.12 -6.94 4.98
C LEU A 189 1.62 -6.60 5.03
N ALA A 190 2.44 -7.46 5.61
CA ALA A 190 3.89 -7.26 5.66
C ALA A 190 4.52 -7.33 4.27
N THR A 191 4.11 -8.30 3.44
CA THR A 191 4.59 -8.44 2.06
C THR A 191 4.13 -7.26 1.19
N VAL A 192 2.87 -6.83 1.34
CA VAL A 192 2.35 -5.61 0.71
C VAL A 192 3.19 -4.41 1.13
N PHE A 193 3.55 -4.27 2.40
CA PHE A 193 4.30 -3.11 2.86
C PHE A 193 5.76 -3.09 2.39
N VAL A 194 6.39 -4.26 2.21
CA VAL A 194 7.68 -4.36 1.49
C VAL A 194 7.55 -3.88 0.04
N GLN A 195 6.45 -4.23 -0.63
CA GLN A 195 6.16 -3.74 -1.98
C GLN A 195 5.92 -2.22 -1.99
N VAL A 196 5.23 -1.67 -0.99
CA VAL A 196 5.04 -0.21 -0.85
C VAL A 196 6.41 0.48 -0.72
N GLN A 197 7.31 0.01 0.14
CA GLN A 197 8.67 0.55 0.23
C GLN A 197 9.38 0.51 -1.13
N THR A 198 9.27 -0.61 -1.86
CA THR A 198 9.91 -0.77 -3.17
C THR A 198 9.40 0.24 -4.20
N LEU A 199 8.10 0.55 -4.18
CA LEU A 199 7.51 1.60 -5.04
C LEU A 199 7.94 3.00 -4.59
N MET A 200 7.92 3.26 -3.27
CA MET A 200 8.31 4.56 -2.69
C MET A 200 9.80 4.87 -2.90
N ASP A 201 10.67 3.87 -2.98
CA ASP A 201 12.10 4.05 -3.29
C ASP A 201 12.32 4.71 -4.65
N THR A 202 11.37 4.60 -5.59
CA THR A 202 11.46 5.25 -6.91
C THR A 202 11.34 6.78 -6.85
N LEU A 203 10.94 7.33 -5.70
CA LEU A 203 11.01 8.77 -5.44
C LEU A 203 12.47 9.28 -5.34
N ASN A 204 13.43 8.41 -5.01
CA ASN A 204 14.82 8.80 -4.74
C ASN A 204 14.97 9.89 -3.66
N LEU A 205 14.10 9.86 -2.64
CA LEU A 205 14.09 10.81 -1.52
C LEU A 205 14.57 10.19 -0.19
N ASN A 206 15.20 9.01 -0.23
CA ASN A 206 15.69 8.29 0.96
C ASN A 206 14.63 8.10 2.06
N ILE A 207 13.38 7.82 1.67
CA ILE A 207 12.26 7.62 2.60
C ILE A 207 12.26 6.16 3.06
N LYS A 208 12.33 5.93 4.37
CA LYS A 208 12.08 4.63 5.00
C LYS A 208 10.67 4.59 5.57
N LEU A 209 9.96 3.50 5.32
CA LEU A 209 8.63 3.26 5.84
C LEU A 209 8.72 2.29 7.02
N ARG A 210 7.92 2.50 8.06
CA ARG A 210 7.78 1.58 9.19
C ARG A 210 6.32 1.30 9.48
N LEU A 211 5.91 0.04 9.38
CA LEU A 211 4.61 -0.39 9.86
C LEU A 211 4.71 -0.60 11.37
N ILE A 212 4.03 0.24 12.14
CA ILE A 212 4.03 0.19 13.61
C ILE A 212 2.91 -0.68 14.18
N GLY A 213 1.87 -0.92 13.40
CA GLY A 213 0.80 -1.82 13.82
C GLY A 213 -0.34 -1.96 12.84
N THR A 214 -1.23 -2.89 13.17
CA THR A 214 -2.50 -3.12 12.47
C THR A 214 -3.62 -3.27 13.49
N VAL A 215 -4.68 -2.47 13.37
CA VAL A 215 -5.94 -2.63 14.10
C VAL A 215 -6.90 -3.42 13.23
N ILE A 216 -7.33 -4.57 13.72
CA ILE A 216 -8.24 -5.48 13.03
C ILE A 216 -9.59 -5.42 13.73
N TYR A 217 -10.59 -4.95 12.99
CA TYR A 217 -11.93 -4.85 13.51
C TYR A 217 -12.68 -6.17 13.30
N LYS A 218 -13.28 -6.69 14.38
CA LYS A 218 -14.14 -7.88 14.35
C LYS A 218 -15.50 -7.58 13.72
N ASP A 219 -16.01 -6.38 13.97
CA ASP A 219 -17.17 -5.81 13.30
C ASP A 219 -16.69 -4.68 12.39
N ASN A 220 -17.59 -3.94 11.75
CA ASN A 220 -17.16 -2.77 11.00
C ASN A 220 -16.63 -1.67 11.95
N PRO A 221 -15.62 -0.87 11.53
CA PRO A 221 -15.17 0.28 12.31
C PRO A 221 -16.33 1.21 12.70
N PRO A 222 -16.25 1.94 13.84
CA PRO A 222 -17.35 2.79 14.31
C PRO A 222 -17.80 3.87 13.31
N PHE A 223 -16.90 4.29 12.42
CA PHE A 223 -17.14 5.29 11.37
C PHE A 223 -17.63 4.69 10.04
N PHE A 224 -17.78 3.36 9.95
CA PHE A 224 -18.05 2.67 8.69
C PHE A 224 -19.55 2.70 8.31
N GLN A 225 -20.44 2.27 9.20
CA GLN A 225 -21.87 2.15 8.90
C GLN A 225 -22.52 3.49 8.54
N GLY A 226 -22.13 4.57 9.23
CA GLY A 226 -22.59 5.93 8.95
C GLY A 226 -22.03 6.53 7.65
N SER A 227 -21.21 5.78 6.92
CA SER A 227 -20.56 6.22 5.68
C SER A 227 -21.07 5.51 4.43
N LEU A 228 -21.95 4.51 4.58
CA LEU A 228 -22.58 3.83 3.45
C LEU A 228 -23.58 4.75 2.74
N ILE A 229 -23.70 4.57 1.43
CA ILE A 229 -24.77 5.18 0.64
C ILE A 229 -26.09 4.51 1.03
N PRO A 230 -27.16 5.27 1.35
CA PRO A 230 -28.43 4.68 1.79
C PRO A 230 -28.96 3.60 0.83
N GLY A 231 -29.19 2.40 1.36
CA GLY A 231 -29.71 1.26 0.60
C GLY A 231 -28.68 0.54 -0.28
N GLN A 232 -27.39 0.87 -0.15
CA GLN A 232 -26.31 0.27 -0.95
C GLN A 232 -25.13 -0.14 -0.07
N ASP A 233 -24.45 -1.22 -0.44
CA ASP A 233 -23.21 -1.67 0.21
C ASP A 233 -21.98 -1.00 -0.44
N VAL A 234 -22.04 0.33 -0.55
CA VAL A 234 -21.01 1.18 -1.17
C VAL A 234 -20.65 2.29 -0.19
N LEU A 235 -19.38 2.44 0.13
CA LEU A 235 -18.87 3.53 0.96
C LEU A 235 -18.89 4.83 0.17
N ASN A 236 -19.56 5.85 0.70
CA ASN A 236 -19.45 7.19 0.14
C ASN A 236 -18.09 7.77 0.52
N ALA A 237 -17.26 8.07 -0.49
CA ALA A 237 -15.89 8.54 -0.29
C ALA A 237 -15.78 9.79 0.61
N GLY A 238 -16.69 10.76 0.44
CA GLY A 238 -16.71 11.96 1.28
C GLY A 238 -17.10 11.65 2.73
N ASN A 239 -18.14 10.83 2.94
CA ASN A 239 -18.61 10.48 4.29
C ASN A 239 -17.60 9.64 5.06
N ILE A 240 -16.99 8.63 4.42
CA ILE A 240 -16.03 7.75 5.10
C ILE A 240 -14.79 8.53 5.52
N MET A 241 -14.25 9.40 4.67
CA MET A 241 -13.11 10.25 5.00
C MET A 241 -13.43 11.25 6.11
N LYS A 242 -14.62 11.87 6.07
CA LYS A 242 -15.07 12.78 7.14
C LYS A 242 -15.23 12.04 8.47
N ASN A 243 -15.86 10.87 8.47
CA ASN A 243 -16.15 10.12 9.68
C ASN A 243 -14.88 9.49 10.26
N MET A 244 -13.97 8.99 9.42
CA MET A 244 -12.64 8.54 9.82
C MET A 244 -11.81 9.68 10.41
N SER A 245 -11.84 10.87 9.78
CA SER A 245 -11.17 12.06 10.32
C SER A 245 -11.68 12.43 11.71
N ASN A 246 -13.00 12.50 11.89
CA ASN A 246 -13.62 12.74 13.19
C ASN A 246 -13.24 11.68 14.23
N PHE A 247 -13.09 10.43 13.81
CA PHE A 247 -12.67 9.35 14.68
C PHE A 247 -11.22 9.53 15.13
N LEU A 248 -10.30 9.85 14.22
CA LEU A 248 -8.90 10.11 14.57
C LEU A 248 -8.77 11.31 15.51
N CYS A 249 -9.44 12.44 15.23
CA CYS A 249 -9.44 13.59 16.14
C CYS A 249 -9.89 13.23 17.57
N LYS A 250 -10.95 12.42 17.68
CA LYS A 250 -11.50 12.01 18.99
C LYS A 250 -10.60 11.03 19.74
N ASN A 251 -9.69 10.36 19.03
CA ASN A 251 -8.79 9.34 19.57
C ASN A 251 -7.32 9.77 19.43
N GLU A 252 -7.04 11.08 19.41
CA GLU A 252 -5.68 11.61 19.23
C GLU A 252 -4.72 11.20 20.36
N GLU A 253 -5.24 10.85 21.53
CA GLU A 253 -4.47 10.31 22.67
C GLU A 253 -4.29 8.79 22.63
N ASN A 254 -4.83 8.08 21.63
CA ASN A 254 -4.49 6.68 21.44
C ASN A 254 -3.04 6.57 20.98
N GLU A 255 -2.20 5.89 21.76
CA GLU A 255 -0.74 5.83 21.54
C GLU A 255 -0.33 5.46 20.11
N LEU A 256 -0.95 4.43 19.50
CA LEU A 256 -0.62 4.04 18.13
C LEU A 256 -1.08 5.08 17.10
N MET A 257 -2.30 5.62 17.25
CA MET A 257 -2.81 6.64 16.34
C MET A 257 -2.03 7.95 16.48
N LYS A 258 -1.60 8.31 17.68
CA LYS A 258 -0.77 9.47 17.97
C LYS A 258 0.59 9.35 17.29
N ARG A 259 1.23 8.18 17.46
CA ARG A 259 2.55 7.86 16.90
C ARG A 259 2.55 7.78 15.38
N ALA A 260 1.54 7.18 14.76
CA ALA A 260 1.51 7.00 13.31
C ALA A 260 1.58 8.34 12.56
N ASP A 261 2.44 8.43 11.55
CA ASP A 261 2.45 9.58 10.64
C ASP A 261 1.32 9.47 9.62
N LEU A 262 0.99 8.25 9.18
CA LEU A 262 -0.11 7.92 8.27
C LEU A 262 -0.99 6.78 8.81
N VAL A 263 -2.30 6.88 8.61
CA VAL A 263 -3.29 5.87 9.00
C VAL A 263 -4.10 5.42 7.79
N MET A 264 -4.00 4.14 7.40
CA MET A 264 -4.64 3.62 6.19
C MET A 264 -5.78 2.66 6.55
N LEU A 265 -7.00 2.96 6.11
CA LEU A 265 -8.11 2.01 6.14
C LEU A 265 -8.07 1.12 4.89
N ILE A 266 -8.01 -0.19 5.10
CA ILE A 266 -8.02 -1.19 4.05
C ILE A 266 -9.39 -1.87 4.07
N THR A 267 -10.12 -1.77 2.96
CA THR A 267 -11.46 -2.36 2.81
C THR A 267 -11.61 -3.18 1.55
N THR A 268 -12.61 -4.04 1.50
CA THR A 268 -13.02 -4.75 0.29
C THR A 268 -14.30 -4.19 -0.32
N ASN A 269 -14.99 -3.31 0.41
CA ASN A 269 -16.22 -2.68 -0.04
C ASN A 269 -15.93 -1.71 -1.20
N PRO A 270 -16.84 -1.63 -2.20
CA PRO A 270 -16.79 -0.59 -3.21
C PRO A 270 -16.83 0.81 -2.59
N ILE A 271 -16.07 1.73 -3.16
CA ILE A 271 -16.03 3.14 -2.76
C ILE A 271 -16.59 3.96 -3.92
N GLY A 272 -17.38 5.00 -3.64
CA GLY A 272 -17.87 5.85 -4.71
C GLY A 272 -18.61 7.11 -4.29
N TYR A 273 -19.09 7.83 -5.30
CA TYR A 273 -19.97 8.98 -5.18
C TYR A 273 -21.30 8.70 -5.86
N SER A 274 -22.39 8.95 -5.13
CA SER A 274 -23.71 9.00 -5.75
C SER A 274 -23.84 10.31 -6.54
N SER A 275 -24.06 10.19 -7.85
CA SER A 275 -24.31 11.33 -8.74
C SER A 275 -25.66 11.16 -9.46
N PRO A 276 -26.27 12.25 -9.96
CA PRO A 276 -27.47 12.16 -10.79
C PRO A 276 -27.30 11.27 -12.04
N SER A 277 -26.08 11.15 -12.55
CA SER A 277 -25.70 10.31 -13.69
C SER A 277 -25.43 8.84 -13.34
N GLY A 278 -25.53 8.46 -12.07
CA GLY A 278 -25.23 7.11 -11.58
C GLY A 278 -24.09 7.09 -10.57
N MET A 279 -23.64 5.88 -10.21
CA MET A 279 -22.53 5.70 -9.28
C MET A 279 -21.19 5.91 -9.98
N LEU A 280 -20.35 6.77 -9.41
CA LEU A 280 -18.95 6.87 -9.80
C LEU A 280 -18.12 6.11 -8.77
N TYR A 281 -17.51 5.00 -9.20
CA TYR A 281 -16.66 4.19 -8.33
C TYR A 281 -15.23 4.72 -8.33
N ILE A 282 -14.62 4.67 -7.16
CA ILE A 282 -13.20 4.93 -6.98
C ILE A 282 -12.54 3.78 -6.20
N ILE A 283 -11.22 3.73 -6.20
CA ILE A 283 -10.43 2.64 -5.59
C ILE A 283 -9.57 3.10 -4.42
N GLY A 284 -9.39 4.41 -4.26
CA GLY A 284 -8.68 5.02 -3.14
C GLY A 284 -9.14 6.44 -2.91
N VAL A 285 -8.96 6.93 -1.67
CA VAL A 285 -9.17 8.33 -1.33
C VAL A 285 -8.29 8.76 -0.17
N SER A 286 -7.69 9.94 -0.28
CA SER A 286 -6.81 10.51 0.74
C SER A 286 -6.97 12.02 0.91
N TYR A 287 -6.38 12.52 1.99
CA TYR A 287 -6.21 13.94 2.27
C TYR A 287 -4.85 14.41 1.74
N LEU A 288 -4.84 15.37 0.80
CA LEU A 288 -3.58 15.91 0.27
C LEU A 288 -2.79 16.62 1.38
N GLY A 289 -1.52 16.27 1.56
CA GLY A 289 -0.65 16.85 2.60
C GLY A 289 -1.19 16.67 4.02
N GLY A 290 -1.92 15.56 4.26
CA GLY A 290 -2.56 15.26 5.53
C GLY A 290 -1.62 14.67 6.59
N ALA A 291 -0.42 14.21 6.22
CA ALA A 291 0.55 13.68 7.18
C ALA A 291 0.77 14.65 8.35
N CYS A 292 1.00 14.09 9.55
CA CYS A 292 1.15 14.82 10.82
C CYS A 292 -0.07 15.62 11.32
N ASP A 293 -1.13 15.82 10.53
CA ASP A 293 -2.39 16.39 11.03
C ASP A 293 -3.12 15.28 11.83
N PRO A 294 -3.35 15.45 13.16
CA PRO A 294 -3.94 14.40 14.00
C PRO A 294 -5.29 13.87 13.49
N CYS A 295 -5.99 14.68 12.72
CA CYS A 295 -7.32 14.40 12.19
C CYS A 295 -7.31 13.94 10.72
N LYS A 296 -6.30 14.30 9.94
CA LYS A 296 -6.34 14.19 8.47
C LYS A 296 -5.20 13.38 7.87
N LYS A 297 -4.37 12.76 8.71
CA LYS A 297 -3.32 11.83 8.31
C LYS A 297 -3.82 10.48 7.82
N CYS A 298 -4.96 10.45 7.14
CA CYS A 298 -5.61 9.21 6.76
C CYS A 298 -5.95 9.09 5.28
N ALA A 299 -5.97 7.84 4.83
CA ALA A 299 -6.52 7.45 3.54
C ALA A 299 -7.28 6.13 3.64
N LEU A 300 -8.04 5.85 2.60
CA LEU A 300 -8.80 4.62 2.39
C LEU A 300 -8.38 4.00 1.06
N ILE A 301 -8.13 2.70 1.06
CA ILE A 301 -7.88 1.92 -0.16
C ILE A 301 -8.81 0.71 -0.24
N LYS A 302 -9.23 0.37 -1.46
CA LYS A 302 -9.99 -0.84 -1.76
C LYS A 302 -9.05 -1.96 -2.19
N ASP A 303 -8.90 -2.96 -1.34
CA ASP A 303 -8.19 -4.21 -1.62
C ASP A 303 -9.02 -5.15 -2.51
N ASP A 304 -8.41 -5.58 -3.62
CA ASP A 304 -8.99 -6.53 -4.56
C ASP A 304 -8.44 -7.97 -4.39
N GLY A 305 -7.63 -8.21 -3.37
CA GLY A 305 -6.95 -9.48 -3.10
C GLY A 305 -5.62 -9.68 -3.84
N ARG A 306 -5.13 -8.69 -4.60
CA ARG A 306 -3.82 -8.73 -5.26
C ARG A 306 -2.83 -7.82 -4.52
N ALA A 307 -1.79 -8.42 -3.95
CA ALA A 307 -0.80 -7.69 -3.14
C ALA A 307 -0.14 -6.51 -3.87
N PHE A 308 0.20 -6.64 -5.15
CA PHE A 308 0.76 -5.53 -5.93
C PHE A 308 -0.25 -4.38 -6.11
N SER A 309 -1.53 -4.69 -6.38
CA SER A 309 -2.59 -3.69 -6.53
C SER A 309 -2.76 -2.89 -5.23
N SER A 310 -2.86 -3.58 -4.10
CA SER A 310 -2.96 -2.95 -2.79
C SER A 310 -1.72 -2.13 -2.43
N ALA A 311 -0.51 -2.63 -2.75
CA ALA A 311 0.72 -1.88 -2.55
C ALA A 311 0.79 -0.62 -3.42
N TYR A 312 0.35 -0.70 -4.68
CA TYR A 312 0.25 0.44 -5.59
C TYR A 312 -0.69 1.50 -5.04
N LEU A 313 -1.90 1.12 -4.61
CA LEU A 313 -2.86 2.05 -4.03
C LEU A 313 -2.35 2.66 -2.73
N ILE A 314 -1.74 1.88 -1.84
CA ILE A 314 -1.15 2.42 -0.61
C ILE A 314 -0.04 3.41 -0.95
N ALA A 315 0.85 3.12 -1.91
CA ALA A 315 1.90 4.04 -2.32
C ALA A 315 1.31 5.34 -2.94
N HIS A 316 0.28 5.22 -3.77
CA HIS A 316 -0.43 6.35 -4.38
C HIS A 316 -1.07 7.26 -3.32
N GLU A 317 -1.87 6.69 -2.42
CA GLU A 317 -2.53 7.46 -1.37
C GLU A 317 -1.53 8.01 -0.34
N SER A 318 -0.43 7.29 -0.08
CA SER A 318 0.69 7.81 0.70
C SER A 318 1.30 9.04 0.06
N ALA A 319 1.54 9.02 -1.26
CA ALA A 319 2.11 10.15 -1.99
C ALA A 319 1.22 11.40 -1.90
N HIS A 320 -0.11 11.23 -1.97
CA HIS A 320 -1.06 12.31 -1.66
C HIS A 320 -0.93 12.81 -0.22
N LEU A 321 -0.91 11.91 0.77
CA LEU A 321 -0.77 12.30 2.18
C LEU A 321 0.51 13.08 2.47
N ILE A 322 1.58 12.83 1.71
CA ILE A 322 2.87 13.54 1.81
C ILE A 322 3.08 14.57 0.69
N GLY A 323 2.00 15.02 0.05
CA GLY A 323 1.94 16.29 -0.69
C GLY A 323 2.02 16.24 -2.21
N SER A 324 2.12 15.05 -2.83
CA SER A 324 2.03 14.95 -4.30
C SER A 324 0.58 15.08 -4.77
N PRO A 325 0.26 15.98 -5.71
CA PRO A 325 -0.98 15.88 -6.47
C PRO A 325 -0.86 14.82 -7.58
N HIS A 326 -1.91 14.61 -8.38
CA HIS A 326 -1.82 13.82 -9.61
C HIS A 326 -0.93 14.49 -10.65
N ASP A 327 -0.29 13.70 -11.52
CA ASP A 327 0.41 14.21 -12.69
C ASP A 327 -0.54 15.02 -13.58
N GLY A 328 -0.09 16.19 -14.06
CA GLY A 328 -0.89 17.15 -14.82
C GLY A 328 -1.74 18.09 -13.96
N ALA A 329 -1.78 17.91 -12.63
CA ALA A 329 -2.54 18.75 -11.74
C ALA A 329 -1.96 20.17 -11.64
N GLY A 330 -2.85 21.16 -11.82
CA GLY A 330 -2.54 22.58 -11.64
C GLY A 330 -2.60 23.05 -10.18
N PRO A 331 -2.36 24.35 -9.94
CA PRO A 331 -2.28 24.94 -8.59
C PRO A 331 -3.50 24.68 -7.70
N ILE A 332 -4.72 24.64 -8.27
CA ILE A 332 -5.97 24.43 -7.51
C ILE A 332 -6.01 23.04 -6.85
N PHE A 333 -5.39 22.05 -7.47
CA PHE A 333 -5.35 20.67 -6.99
C PHE A 333 -4.02 20.34 -6.29
N SER A 334 -3.18 21.33 -6.05
CA SER A 334 -1.87 21.18 -5.42
C SER A 334 -1.82 21.89 -4.07
N LEU A 335 -0.78 21.64 -3.28
CA LEU A 335 -0.56 22.38 -2.05
C LEU A 335 -0.19 23.85 -2.38
N PRO A 336 -0.68 24.84 -1.61
CA PRO A 336 -0.24 26.22 -1.74
C PRO A 336 1.29 26.35 -1.71
N GLY A 337 1.86 27.05 -2.71
CA GLY A 337 3.30 27.27 -2.84
C GLY A 337 4.10 26.09 -3.42
N SER A 338 3.48 24.93 -3.60
CA SER A 338 4.16 23.77 -4.20
C SER A 338 4.45 23.95 -5.70
N PRO A 339 5.39 23.18 -6.27
CA PRO A 339 5.71 23.22 -7.70
C PRO A 339 4.57 22.81 -8.64
N THR A 340 3.50 22.19 -8.13
CA THR A 340 2.41 21.56 -8.90
C THR A 340 2.91 20.40 -9.78
N ALA A 341 2.05 19.81 -10.60
CA ALA A 341 2.44 18.69 -11.46
C ALA A 341 2.10 18.90 -12.95
N VAL A 342 1.88 20.15 -13.36
CA VAL A 342 1.51 20.50 -14.76
C VAL A 342 2.52 20.02 -15.81
N GLU A 343 3.80 19.92 -15.44
CA GLU A 343 4.88 19.51 -16.34
C GLU A 343 4.97 17.99 -16.54
N CYS A 344 4.31 17.19 -15.68
CA CYS A 344 4.29 15.74 -15.79
C CYS A 344 3.00 15.28 -16.47
N PRO A 345 3.06 14.61 -17.65
CA PRO A 345 1.85 14.25 -18.37
C PRO A 345 1.00 13.22 -17.60
N PRO A 346 -0.32 13.42 -17.44
CA PRO A 346 -1.20 12.51 -16.69
C PRO A 346 -1.23 11.10 -17.29
N PHE A 347 -1.00 10.95 -18.59
CA PHE A 347 -1.06 9.67 -19.31
C PHE A 347 0.32 9.05 -19.58
N ALA A 348 1.38 9.54 -18.91
CA ALA A 348 2.72 8.96 -19.02
C ALA A 348 2.82 7.57 -18.37
N GLY A 349 1.89 7.27 -17.45
CA GLY A 349 1.77 5.97 -16.80
C GLY A 349 2.55 5.83 -15.49
N PHE A 350 2.90 6.92 -14.82
CA PHE A 350 3.48 6.89 -13.47
C PHE A 350 2.41 6.61 -12.40
N ILE A 351 2.83 6.31 -11.17
CA ILE A 351 1.92 5.99 -10.05
C ILE A 351 0.87 7.09 -9.81
N MET A 352 1.22 8.37 -9.99
CA MET A 352 0.29 9.50 -9.82
C MET A 352 -0.42 9.92 -11.10
N GLY A 353 -0.35 9.11 -12.17
CA GLY A 353 -1.02 9.36 -13.45
C GLY A 353 -2.38 8.65 -13.56
N ASN A 354 -3.05 8.87 -14.70
CA ASN A 354 -4.41 8.39 -14.99
C ASN A 354 -4.45 7.02 -15.70
N THR A 355 -3.30 6.45 -16.05
CA THR A 355 -3.20 5.20 -16.82
C THR A 355 -2.15 4.29 -16.24
N PHE A 356 -2.37 2.98 -16.35
CA PHE A 356 -1.35 1.99 -16.01
C PHE A 356 -0.45 1.72 -17.23
N GLY A 357 0.80 2.14 -17.15
CA GLY A 357 1.78 2.01 -18.23
C GLY A 357 3.05 1.23 -17.84
N VAL A 358 4.06 1.28 -18.70
CA VAL A 358 5.38 0.67 -18.44
C VAL A 358 6.05 1.27 -17.20
N THR A 359 5.75 2.54 -16.89
CA THR A 359 6.25 3.27 -15.74
C THR A 359 5.36 3.15 -14.50
N ALA A 360 4.36 2.27 -14.49
CA ALA A 360 3.35 2.20 -13.42
C ALA A 360 3.88 1.70 -12.07
N SER A 361 5.18 1.42 -11.98
CA SER A 361 5.85 1.10 -10.72
C SER A 361 6.80 2.23 -10.29
N MET A 362 6.69 3.42 -10.89
CA MET A 362 7.58 4.57 -10.65
C MET A 362 6.78 5.85 -10.41
N PHE A 363 7.32 6.71 -9.55
CA PHE A 363 6.84 8.09 -9.39
C PHE A 363 7.46 9.03 -10.41
N SER A 364 6.71 10.05 -10.83
CA SER A 364 7.19 11.09 -11.74
C SER A 364 8.15 12.05 -11.03
N LYS A 365 8.89 12.85 -11.80
CA LYS A 365 9.70 13.93 -11.24
C LYS A 365 8.84 14.96 -10.48
N CYS A 366 7.60 15.21 -10.92
CA CYS A 366 6.70 16.14 -10.22
C CYS A 366 6.31 15.60 -8.85
N SER A 367 6.05 14.29 -8.72
CA SER A 367 5.83 13.69 -7.40
C SER A 367 7.04 13.89 -6.48
N GLN A 368 8.26 13.68 -7.00
CA GLN A 368 9.49 13.90 -6.22
C GLN A 368 9.61 15.34 -5.73
N GLU A 369 9.36 16.33 -6.59
CA GLU A 369 9.47 17.75 -6.26
C GLU A 369 8.38 18.22 -5.27
N ASN A 370 7.14 17.76 -5.43
CA ASN A 370 6.05 18.13 -4.51
C ASN A 370 6.21 17.48 -3.13
N ILE A 371 6.66 16.23 -3.08
CA ILE A 371 6.93 15.54 -1.80
C ILE A 371 8.14 16.18 -1.12
N LYS A 372 9.21 16.49 -1.87
CA LYS A 372 10.37 17.24 -1.33
C LYS A 372 9.94 18.59 -0.75
N TYR A 373 9.03 19.30 -1.42
CA TYR A 373 8.45 20.54 -0.90
C TYR A 373 7.70 20.31 0.42
N PHE A 374 6.78 19.35 0.47
CA PHE A 374 6.00 19.05 1.69
C PHE A 374 6.87 18.65 2.88
N LEU A 375 7.87 17.80 2.68
CA LEU A 375 8.81 17.39 3.73
C LEU A 375 9.59 18.59 4.33
N GLY A 376 9.71 19.69 3.59
CA GLY A 376 10.33 20.93 4.02
C GLY A 376 9.42 21.93 4.74
N THR A 377 8.14 21.60 4.95
CA THR A 377 7.20 22.50 5.65
C THR A 377 7.00 22.11 7.11
N ASN A 378 6.43 23.02 7.91
CA ASN A 378 6.09 22.74 9.32
C ASN A 378 4.99 21.66 9.44
N GLU A 379 4.16 21.49 8.41
CA GLU A 379 3.09 20.50 8.38
C GLU A 379 3.62 19.07 8.32
N ALA A 380 4.88 18.85 7.90
CA ALA A 380 5.55 17.55 7.96
C ALA A 380 6.34 17.33 9.29
N SER A 381 5.96 18.01 10.38
CA SER A 381 6.80 18.08 11.58
C SER A 381 7.02 16.74 12.31
N CYS A 382 6.07 15.81 12.20
CA CYS A 382 6.14 14.48 12.81
C CYS A 382 7.12 13.54 12.11
N ILE A 383 7.35 13.75 10.80
CA ILE A 383 8.31 12.98 10.01
C ILE A 383 9.72 13.42 10.41
N THR A 384 10.55 12.46 10.81
CA THR A 384 11.89 12.69 11.35
C THR A 384 12.96 11.96 10.55
N ASN A 385 14.24 12.35 10.73
CA ASN A 385 15.33 11.61 10.10
C ASN A 385 15.49 10.21 10.72
N CYS A 386 15.87 9.22 9.90
CA CYS A 386 16.00 7.81 10.30
C CYS A 386 16.98 7.55 11.48
N ASN A 387 17.89 8.49 11.75
CA ASN A 387 18.89 8.40 12.82
C ASN A 387 18.60 9.32 14.00
N SER A 388 17.46 10.02 13.99
CA SER A 388 17.02 10.80 15.15
C SER A 388 16.51 9.84 16.21
N THR A 389 17.40 9.36 17.08
CA THR A 389 16.99 8.84 18.38
C THR A 389 16.24 9.94 19.10
N THR A 390 14.91 9.86 19.12
CA THR A 390 14.09 10.59 20.07
C THR A 390 14.50 10.13 21.46
N LEU A 391 15.25 10.99 22.16
CA LEU A 391 15.62 10.87 23.57
C LEU A 391 14.40 10.92 24.47
#